data_AF-A0A1S9N630-F1
#
_entry.id   AF-A0A1S9N630-F1
#
_cell.length_a   1.000
_cell.length_b   1.000
_cell.length_c   1.000
_cell.angle_alpha   90.00
_cell.angle_beta   90.00
_cell.angle_gamma   90.00
#
_symmetry.space_group_name_H-M   'P 1'
#
loop_
_entity.id
_entity.type
_entity.pdbx_description
1 polymer ?
#
loop_
_entity_poly.entity_id
_entity_poly.type
_entity_poly.pdbx_seq_one_letter_code
_entity_poly.pdbx_strand_id
1 'polypeptide(L)'
;MIGGFNMGIFVSEEFNLDDKMEEHGVFDSLLDEDSNYFINLVRLKETEVFEFKDSYRKINSYFKNIGMMLKVSKTKNDKMYKTAIKMFDFPEVNGINLGFSKGKKGSGFGKKLREQIIRDAKDIIDTGSEQPEIFHLLSLFEDNVGPDRLSDMIARLVYDNILEYTKNINKKLGIIPSKYDKYKFQDGLVINPYKKSLILLLPRDILHELPIAKDWDDIDRVCRENEAIRNEINALVRLEWKKLSTGAKKEYIKQNIFMNPKAVAQVIKAYDSVSIEPYDIYRNSDYFIEKIVHKYNKEFPIVIEKNKDSFEASLEICNHFKDMIENNKGYEVLYVDGKPRNEKIVQRVLYMTAEYYCRANKLDISPESNTGRGPVDFKISRGKDKTVIEIKLTTNEQTVHGFEFQIEEYAKSEKTDKKIFMLIDNGGPRKRIDDVYKVYQERKSKNENPAEVVLIDAKPRDSASKYKPNDKDIL
;
A
#
# COMPACT_ATOMS: atom_id res chain seq x y z
N MET A 1 -20.44 18.58 -8.20
CA MET A 1 -19.01 18.23 -8.24
C MET A 1 -18.81 17.10 -7.26
N ILE A 2 -18.90 15.85 -7.73
CA ILE A 2 -18.62 14.66 -6.92
C ILE A 2 -17.17 14.31 -7.24
N GLY A 3 -16.33 14.29 -6.21
CA GLY A 3 -14.90 14.04 -6.35
C GLY A 3 -14.66 12.63 -6.87
N GLY A 4 -14.15 12.53 -8.10
CA GLY A 4 -13.51 11.31 -8.55
C GLY A 4 -12.27 11.06 -7.69
N PHE A 5 -12.01 9.79 -7.35
CA PHE A 5 -10.68 9.40 -6.92
C PHE A 5 -9.71 9.82 -8.01
N ASN A 6 -8.84 10.80 -7.70
CA ASN A 6 -7.73 11.17 -8.55
C ASN A 6 -6.75 10.02 -8.45
N MET A 7 -6.57 9.30 -9.55
CA MET A 7 -5.57 8.23 -9.64
C MET A 7 -4.19 8.88 -9.52
N GLY A 8 -3.33 8.36 -8.65
CA GLY A 8 -2.03 8.98 -8.41
C GLY A 8 -1.18 8.90 -9.67
N ILE A 9 -0.27 9.84 -9.89
CA ILE A 9 0.50 9.90 -11.14
C ILE A 9 1.93 9.44 -10.90
N PHE A 10 2.36 8.35 -11.54
CA PHE A 10 3.72 7.83 -11.39
C PHE A 10 4.76 8.70 -12.13
N VAL A 11 6.01 8.71 -11.63
CA VAL A 11 7.14 9.31 -12.35
C VAL A 11 7.28 8.68 -13.74
N SER A 12 7.23 7.35 -13.82
CA SER A 12 7.36 6.63 -15.09
C SER A 12 6.29 7.01 -16.11
N GLU A 13 5.06 7.25 -15.66
CA GLU A 13 3.94 7.67 -16.50
C GLU A 13 4.14 9.11 -17.01
N GLU A 14 4.38 10.06 -16.10
CA GLU A 14 4.54 11.49 -16.41
C GLU A 14 5.64 11.74 -17.46
N PHE A 15 6.73 10.97 -17.38
CA PHE A 15 7.87 11.10 -18.28
C PHE A 15 7.88 10.07 -19.43
N ASN A 16 6.86 9.22 -19.57
CA ASN A 16 6.76 8.16 -20.58
C ASN A 16 7.98 7.23 -20.60
N LEU A 17 8.30 6.66 -19.44
CA LEU A 17 9.49 5.85 -19.22
C LEU A 17 9.23 4.34 -19.25
N ASP A 18 7.97 3.89 -19.32
CA ASP A 18 7.60 2.47 -19.22
C ASP A 18 8.24 1.83 -17.97
N ASP A 19 8.75 0.61 -18.10
CA ASP A 19 9.38 -0.14 -17.01
C ASP A 19 10.83 0.31 -16.73
N LYS A 20 11.36 1.33 -17.41
CA LYS A 20 12.78 1.75 -17.28
C LYS A 20 13.20 2.16 -15.88
N MET A 21 12.28 2.73 -15.10
CA MET A 21 12.54 3.05 -13.68
C MET A 21 12.88 1.77 -12.91
N GLU A 22 12.10 0.71 -13.13
CA GLU A 22 12.25 -0.57 -12.46
C GLU A 22 13.51 -1.29 -12.95
N GLU A 23 13.79 -1.27 -14.25
CA GLU A 23 15.03 -1.81 -14.83
C GLU A 23 16.29 -1.20 -14.20
N HIS A 24 16.22 0.07 -13.79
CA HIS A 24 17.32 0.78 -13.12
C HIS A 24 17.29 0.66 -11.58
N GLY A 25 16.38 -0.14 -11.02
CA GLY A 25 16.25 -0.31 -9.57
C GLY A 25 15.68 0.91 -8.85
N VAL A 26 15.08 1.86 -9.57
CA VAL A 26 14.50 3.09 -9.02
C VAL A 26 13.10 2.81 -8.50
N PHE A 27 12.77 3.38 -7.35
CA PHE A 27 11.40 3.39 -6.84
C PHE A 27 10.57 4.37 -7.66
N ASP A 28 9.53 3.86 -8.31
CA ASP A 28 8.62 4.67 -9.12
C ASP A 28 7.56 5.30 -8.21
N SER A 29 7.85 6.48 -7.70
CA SER A 29 6.98 7.17 -6.74
C SER A 29 5.79 7.86 -7.42
N LEU A 30 4.73 8.09 -6.65
CA LEU A 30 3.62 8.94 -7.04
C LEU A 30 4.03 10.41 -6.91
N LEU A 31 3.63 11.25 -7.86
CA LEU A 31 4.01 12.66 -7.92
C LEU A 31 3.06 13.57 -7.13
N ASP A 32 1.79 13.19 -7.01
CA ASP A 32 0.73 13.97 -6.38
C ASP A 32 0.39 13.52 -4.96
N GLU A 33 0.78 12.31 -4.57
CA GLU A 33 0.63 11.79 -3.19
C GLU A 33 1.89 11.08 -2.67
N ASP A 34 1.88 10.68 -1.40
CA ASP A 34 3.01 10.00 -0.77
C ASP A 34 2.77 8.49 -0.76
N SER A 35 3.85 7.72 -0.96
CA SER A 35 3.82 6.26 -0.88
C SER A 35 4.14 5.78 0.55
N ASN A 36 3.44 4.75 1.00
CA ASN A 36 3.54 4.16 2.35
C ASN A 36 4.82 3.32 2.57
N TYR A 37 5.99 3.89 2.27
CA TYR A 37 7.31 3.30 2.49
C TYR A 37 8.19 4.22 3.34
N PHE A 38 9.30 3.68 3.84
CA PHE A 38 10.31 4.45 4.55
C PHE A 38 11.73 4.05 4.13
N ILE A 39 12.70 4.94 4.36
CA ILE A 39 14.12 4.64 4.15
C ILE A 39 14.61 3.82 5.35
N ASN A 40 15.05 2.59 5.09
CA ASN A 40 15.52 1.68 6.12
C ASN A 40 17.04 1.79 6.30
N LEU A 41 17.48 2.15 7.51
CA LEU A 41 18.90 2.32 7.81
C LEU A 41 19.71 1.03 7.70
N VAL A 42 19.13 -0.13 8.01
CA VAL A 42 19.80 -1.42 7.86
C VAL A 42 20.01 -1.73 6.38
N ARG A 43 19.07 -1.36 5.50
CA ARG A 43 19.28 -1.46 4.06
C ARG A 43 20.40 -0.54 3.57
N LEU A 44 20.53 0.68 4.13
CA LEU A 44 21.66 1.58 3.82
C LEU A 44 23.03 1.03 4.24
N LYS A 45 23.09 0.09 5.19
CA LYS A 45 24.33 -0.60 5.59
C LYS A 45 24.78 -1.62 4.53
N GLU A 46 23.83 -2.18 3.78
CA GLU A 46 24.05 -3.30 2.85
C GLU A 46 23.90 -2.91 1.38
N THR A 47 23.46 -1.68 1.11
CA THR A 47 23.18 -1.24 -0.24
C THR A 47 24.44 -1.19 -1.09
N GLU A 48 24.35 -1.74 -2.29
CA GLU A 48 25.40 -1.64 -3.31
C GLU A 48 25.20 -0.46 -4.26
N VAL A 49 24.14 0.34 -4.05
CA VAL A 49 23.87 1.55 -4.85
C VAL A 49 24.99 2.55 -4.61
N PHE A 50 25.70 2.89 -5.69
CA PHE A 50 26.96 3.64 -5.65
C PHE A 50 26.88 4.92 -4.82
N GLU A 51 25.84 5.72 -5.04
CA GLU A 51 25.63 7.00 -4.35
C GLU A 51 25.38 6.82 -2.85
N PHE A 52 24.94 5.63 -2.41
CA PHE A 52 24.58 5.37 -1.02
C PHE A 52 25.57 4.52 -0.24
N LYS A 53 26.60 3.94 -0.87
CA LYS A 53 27.58 3.02 -0.22
C LYS A 53 28.18 3.54 1.09
N ASP A 54 28.37 4.85 1.20
CA ASP A 54 28.98 5.49 2.37
C ASP A 54 27.96 6.06 3.37
N SER A 55 26.67 5.97 3.08
CA SER A 55 25.60 6.65 3.84
C SER A 55 25.54 6.20 5.28
N TYR A 56 25.58 4.88 5.53
CA TYR A 56 25.53 4.33 6.89
C TYR A 56 26.69 4.85 7.75
N ARG A 57 27.90 4.89 7.20
CA ARG A 57 29.10 5.42 7.86
C ARG A 57 28.99 6.94 8.11
N LYS A 58 28.44 7.71 7.17
CA LYS A 58 28.19 9.16 7.32
C LYS A 58 27.19 9.43 8.45
N ILE A 59 26.08 8.69 8.49
CA ILE A 59 25.06 8.78 9.54
C ILE A 59 25.66 8.48 10.91
N ASN A 60 26.40 7.37 11.04
CA ASN A 60 27.06 7.02 12.29
C ASN A 60 28.11 8.06 12.74
N SER A 61 28.85 8.63 11.79
CA SER A 61 29.81 9.70 12.09
C SER A 61 29.11 10.98 12.59
N TYR A 62 27.94 11.29 12.03
CA TYR A 62 27.10 12.41 12.48
C TYR A 62 26.67 12.23 13.94
N PHE A 63 26.11 11.07 14.28
CA PHE A 63 25.66 10.76 15.64
C PHE A 63 26.82 10.63 16.62
N LYS A 64 27.98 10.12 16.18
CA LYS A 64 29.19 10.08 17.00
C LYS A 64 29.64 11.48 17.42
N ASN A 65 29.57 12.46 16.51
CA ASN A 65 29.89 13.84 16.83
C ASN A 65 28.92 14.44 17.87
N ILE A 66 27.62 14.15 17.74
CA ILE A 66 26.63 14.51 18.77
C ILE A 66 26.99 13.87 20.11
N GLY A 67 27.26 12.56 20.13
CA GLY A 67 27.65 11.84 21.34
C GLY A 67 28.90 12.42 22.01
N MET A 68 29.93 12.77 21.24
CA MET A 68 31.14 13.42 21.75
C MET A 68 30.85 14.78 22.38
N MET A 69 30.01 15.60 21.76
CA MET A 69 29.59 16.90 22.32
C MET A 69 28.83 16.73 23.64
N LEU A 70 27.98 15.71 23.74
CA LEU A 70 27.25 15.40 24.97
C LEU A 70 28.19 14.90 26.06
N LYS A 71 29.13 13.99 25.74
CA LYS A 71 30.11 13.44 26.69
C LYS A 71 30.96 14.51 27.38
N VAL A 72 31.39 15.55 26.64
CA VAL A 72 32.21 16.64 27.23
C VAL A 72 31.38 17.70 27.95
N SER A 73 30.06 17.72 27.75
CA SER A 73 29.17 18.69 28.40
C SER A 73 28.83 18.24 29.82
N LYS A 74 28.90 19.16 30.78
CA LYS A 74 28.50 18.96 32.17
C LYS A 74 27.09 19.46 32.45
N THR A 75 26.67 20.51 31.74
CA THR A 75 25.36 21.13 31.97
C THR A 75 24.62 21.40 30.67
N LYS A 76 23.29 21.56 30.75
CA LYS A 76 22.44 21.93 29.60
C LYS A 76 22.77 23.31 29.03
N ASN A 77 23.49 24.15 29.79
CA ASN A 77 23.87 25.49 29.36
C ASN A 77 25.16 25.53 28.54
N ASP A 78 25.91 24.44 28.52
CA ASP A 78 27.19 24.35 27.83
C ASP A 78 27.03 24.55 26.32
N LYS A 79 28.03 25.18 25.70
CA LYS A 79 28.02 25.43 24.26
C LYS A 79 27.87 24.13 23.47
N MET A 80 28.57 23.07 23.88
CA MET A 80 28.53 21.77 23.18
C MET A 80 27.15 21.11 23.27
N TYR A 81 26.50 21.13 24.45
CA TYR A 81 25.13 20.64 24.62
C TYR A 81 24.13 21.40 23.72
N LYS A 82 24.22 22.74 23.69
CA LYS A 82 23.38 23.57 22.81
C LYS A 82 23.65 23.31 21.34
N THR A 83 24.91 23.03 20.96
CA THR A 83 25.25 22.65 19.58
C THR A 83 24.67 21.29 19.23
N ALA A 84 24.73 20.30 20.13
CA ALA A 84 24.11 18.99 19.92
C ALA A 84 22.60 19.10 19.65
N ILE A 85 21.87 19.94 20.40
CA ILE A 85 20.44 20.21 20.13
C ILE A 85 20.22 20.82 18.75
N LYS A 86 21.08 21.74 18.32
CA LYS A 86 20.99 22.38 16.99
C LYS A 86 21.32 21.40 15.86
N MET A 87 22.28 20.50 16.08
CA MET A 87 22.62 19.44 15.14
C MET A 87 21.51 18.40 15.03
N PHE A 88 20.82 18.08 16.11
CA PHE A 88 19.71 17.14 16.08
C PHE A 88 18.43 17.81 15.53
N ASP A 89 18.51 18.42 14.35
CA ASP A 89 17.40 19.07 13.66
C ASP A 89 17.22 18.49 12.26
N PHE A 90 16.14 17.73 12.09
CA PHE A 90 15.85 17.00 10.86
C PHE A 90 14.50 17.45 10.31
N PRO A 91 14.47 18.55 9.54
CA PRO A 91 13.28 18.92 8.79
C PRO A 91 12.99 17.88 7.71
N GLU A 92 11.70 17.65 7.44
CA GLU A 92 11.20 16.77 6.39
C GLU A 92 11.81 17.13 5.02
N VAL A 93 12.20 16.09 4.26
CA VAL A 93 12.76 16.25 2.93
C VAL A 93 11.63 16.23 1.90
N ASN A 94 11.17 17.40 1.49
CA ASN A 94 10.16 17.51 0.44
C ASN A 94 10.67 16.93 -0.89
N GLY A 95 9.85 16.13 -1.57
CA GLY A 95 10.13 15.66 -2.93
C GLY A 95 10.48 14.18 -3.08
N ILE A 96 10.75 13.48 -1.97
CA ILE A 96 10.95 12.02 -1.97
C ILE A 96 9.63 11.24 -2.09
N ASN A 97 8.49 11.90 -1.83
CA ASN A 97 7.13 11.36 -1.90
C ASN A 97 6.92 10.08 -1.07
N LEU A 98 7.47 10.08 0.15
CA LEU A 98 7.25 9.05 1.16
C LEU A 98 6.50 9.65 2.33
N GLY A 99 5.61 8.89 2.96
CA GLY A 99 4.90 9.34 4.16
C GLY A 99 3.59 8.61 4.41
N PHE A 100 3.08 8.73 5.63
CA PHE A 100 1.82 8.09 6.09
C PHE A 100 0.75 9.11 6.53
N SER A 101 1.12 10.38 6.69
CA SER A 101 0.25 11.38 7.28
C SER A 101 -0.75 11.92 6.25
N LYS A 102 -2.06 11.70 6.47
CA LYS A 102 -3.15 12.37 5.70
C LYS A 102 -3.22 13.90 5.90
N GLY A 103 -2.24 14.49 6.59
CA GLY A 103 -2.16 15.92 6.92
C GLY A 103 -1.07 16.61 6.08
N LYS A 104 -1.26 17.91 5.79
CA LYS A 104 -0.43 18.67 4.83
C LYS A 104 1.05 18.89 5.20
N LYS A 105 1.53 18.44 6.36
CA LYS A 105 2.94 18.55 6.80
C LYS A 105 3.27 17.47 7.85
N GLY A 106 4.35 16.74 7.65
CA GLY A 106 4.93 15.86 8.66
C GLY A 106 5.39 16.66 9.87
N SER A 107 5.09 16.17 11.08
CA SER A 107 5.65 16.76 12.29
C SER A 107 7.05 16.20 12.50
N GLY A 108 8.06 16.81 11.88
CA GLY A 108 9.47 16.48 12.12
C GLY A 108 9.85 16.61 13.60
N PHE A 109 11.15 16.58 13.93
CA PHE A 109 11.58 16.69 15.34
C PHE A 109 11.35 18.11 15.89
N GLY A 110 10.15 18.34 16.43
CA GLY A 110 9.78 19.60 17.07
C GLY A 110 10.73 19.93 18.23
N LYS A 111 10.89 21.22 18.54
CA LYS A 111 11.85 21.70 19.55
C LYS A 111 11.80 20.93 20.87
N LYS A 112 10.60 20.69 21.42
CA LYS A 112 10.42 19.94 22.68
C LYS A 112 10.95 18.51 22.59
N LEU A 113 10.65 17.81 21.49
CA LEU A 113 11.10 16.44 21.28
C LEU A 113 12.63 16.38 21.11
N ARG A 114 13.22 17.33 20.38
CA ARG A 114 14.69 17.42 20.24
C ARG A 114 15.39 17.62 21.58
N GLU A 115 14.88 18.54 22.39
CA GLU A 115 15.43 18.81 23.72
C GLU A 115 15.31 17.59 24.64
N GLN A 116 14.20 16.84 24.53
CA GLN A 116 14.00 15.58 25.25
C GLN A 116 14.99 14.50 24.79
N ILE A 117 15.06 14.21 23.49
CA ILE A 117 15.97 13.20 22.93
C ILE A 117 17.42 13.49 23.33
N ILE A 118 17.86 14.75 23.23
CA ILE A 118 19.23 15.11 23.57
C ILE A 118 19.51 15.03 25.07
N ARG A 119 18.52 15.32 25.91
CA ARG A 119 18.62 15.06 27.36
C ARG A 119 18.74 13.57 27.63
N ASP A 120 17.88 12.76 27.05
CA ASP A 120 17.84 11.33 27.34
C ASP A 120 19.08 10.62 26.77
N ALA A 121 19.57 11.03 25.59
CA ALA A 121 20.85 10.59 25.05
C ALA A 121 22.04 11.00 25.95
N LYS A 122 22.00 12.21 26.55
CA LYS A 122 23.01 12.64 27.53
C LYS A 122 23.01 11.74 28.76
N ASP A 123 21.83 11.45 29.31
CA ASP A 123 21.69 10.57 30.47
C ASP A 123 22.27 9.18 30.17
N ILE A 124 21.98 8.61 28.99
CA ILE A 124 22.52 7.33 28.52
C ILE A 124 24.05 7.39 28.38
N ILE A 125 24.60 8.44 27.76
CA ILE A 125 26.05 8.59 27.56
C ILE A 125 26.78 8.72 28.90
N ASP A 126 26.18 9.40 29.90
CA ASP A 126 26.77 9.56 31.23
C ASP A 126 26.87 8.24 32.01
N THR A 127 26.09 7.23 31.64
CA THR A 127 26.26 5.87 32.19
C THR A 127 27.54 5.18 31.69
N GLY A 128 28.13 5.68 30.61
CA GLY A 128 29.33 5.12 29.96
C GLY A 128 29.08 4.51 28.58
N SER A 129 27.91 4.73 27.98
CA SER A 129 27.63 4.31 26.60
C SER A 129 28.26 5.27 25.58
N GLU A 130 29.04 4.75 24.63
CA GLU A 130 29.76 5.55 23.63
C GLU A 130 29.35 5.24 22.17
N GLN A 131 28.36 4.37 21.98
CA GLN A 131 27.96 3.86 20.67
C GLN A 131 26.97 4.81 19.97
N PRO A 132 27.25 5.31 18.75
CA PRO A 132 26.33 6.20 18.03
C PRO A 132 24.99 5.54 17.65
N GLU A 133 24.94 4.21 17.59
CA GLU A 133 23.76 3.42 17.24
C GLU A 133 22.60 3.59 18.23
N ILE A 134 22.83 4.17 19.42
CA ILE A 134 21.76 4.57 20.33
C ILE A 134 20.73 5.49 19.64
N PHE A 135 21.18 6.33 18.70
CA PHE A 135 20.32 7.25 17.95
C PHE A 135 19.51 6.56 16.85
N HIS A 136 19.87 5.32 16.46
CA HIS A 136 19.07 4.50 15.55
C HIS A 136 17.89 3.86 16.29
N LEU A 137 18.03 3.68 17.60
CA LEU A 137 17.10 2.97 18.46
C LEU A 137 16.16 3.91 19.25
N LEU A 138 16.07 5.18 18.87
CA LEU A 138 15.25 6.19 19.56
C LEU A 138 13.80 5.73 19.78
N SER A 139 13.19 5.06 18.81
CA SER A 139 11.82 4.56 18.92
C SER A 139 11.60 3.54 20.05
N LEU A 140 12.67 2.93 20.57
CA LEU A 140 12.60 1.98 21.69
C LEU A 140 12.44 2.69 23.05
N PHE A 141 12.89 3.93 23.19
CA PHE A 141 12.90 4.64 24.48
C PHE A 141 12.32 6.05 24.44
N GLU A 142 11.92 6.56 23.26
CA GLU A 142 11.32 7.88 23.10
C GLU A 142 9.89 7.80 22.59
N ASP A 143 9.02 8.62 23.19
CA ASP A 143 7.66 8.81 22.74
C ASP A 143 7.60 9.66 21.47
N ASN A 144 6.63 9.34 20.60
CA ASN A 144 6.42 10.02 19.34
C ASN A 144 7.61 9.95 18.37
N VAL A 145 8.42 8.88 18.42
CA VAL A 145 9.45 8.56 17.42
C VAL A 145 9.05 7.29 16.67
N GLY A 146 8.35 7.48 15.55
CA GLY A 146 7.96 6.42 14.62
C GLY A 146 8.91 6.31 13.42
N PRO A 147 8.67 5.37 12.50
CA PRO A 147 9.56 5.12 11.37
C PRO A 147 9.49 6.26 10.35
N ASP A 148 8.37 6.97 10.25
CA ASP A 148 8.21 8.19 9.45
C ASP A 148 9.25 9.25 9.84
N ARG A 149 9.37 9.57 11.14
CA ARG A 149 10.38 10.50 11.64
C ARG A 149 11.81 9.97 11.48
N LEU A 150 12.02 8.66 11.68
CA LEU A 150 13.33 8.06 11.45
C LEU A 150 13.71 8.13 9.96
N SER A 151 12.76 7.91 9.06
CA SER A 151 12.90 8.03 7.61
C SER A 151 13.26 9.46 7.23
N ASP A 152 12.55 10.46 7.77
CA ASP A 152 12.87 11.89 7.56
C ASP A 152 14.28 12.24 8.03
N MET A 153 14.66 11.74 9.22
CA MET A 153 16.00 11.92 9.75
C MET A 153 17.06 11.33 8.84
N ILE A 154 16.85 10.09 8.39
CA ILE A 154 17.77 9.40 7.47
C ILE A 154 17.82 10.15 6.14
N ALA A 155 16.68 10.46 5.53
CA ALA A 155 16.57 11.21 4.28
C ALA A 155 17.31 12.55 4.36
N ARG A 156 17.19 13.26 5.49
CA ARG A 156 17.88 14.53 5.71
C ARG A 156 19.40 14.34 5.82
N LEU A 157 19.85 13.29 6.49
CA LEU A 157 21.27 12.97 6.66
C LEU A 157 21.93 12.50 5.35
N VAL A 158 21.17 11.88 4.44
CA VAL A 158 21.66 11.39 3.14
C VAL A 158 21.17 12.25 1.97
N TYR A 159 20.72 13.47 2.24
CA TYR A 159 20.09 14.34 1.25
C TYR A 159 20.98 14.59 0.02
N ASP A 160 22.27 14.83 0.23
CA ASP A 160 23.22 15.03 -0.86
C ASP A 160 23.38 13.77 -1.74
N ASN A 161 23.31 12.58 -1.12
CA ASN A 161 23.34 11.31 -1.83
C ASN A 161 22.06 11.10 -2.67
N ILE A 162 20.89 11.50 -2.14
CA ILE A 162 19.61 11.50 -2.88
C ILE A 162 19.68 12.44 -4.09
N LEU A 163 20.24 13.64 -3.92
CA LEU A 163 20.42 14.60 -5.02
C LEU A 163 21.32 14.04 -6.11
N GLU A 164 22.46 13.46 -5.73
CA GLU A 164 23.40 12.86 -6.68
C GLU A 164 22.76 11.68 -7.43
N TYR A 165 22.11 10.77 -6.70
CA TYR A 165 21.39 9.63 -7.28
C TYR A 165 20.33 10.09 -8.27
N THR A 166 19.51 11.07 -7.89
CA THR A 166 18.46 11.60 -8.75
C THR A 166 19.02 12.21 -10.03
N LYS A 167 20.10 13.00 -9.95
CA LYS A 167 20.76 13.57 -11.13
C LYS A 167 21.30 12.49 -12.07
N ASN A 168 21.90 11.44 -11.50
CA ASN A 168 22.44 10.32 -12.28
C ASN A 168 21.33 9.52 -12.97
N ILE A 169 20.23 9.24 -12.28
CA ILE A 169 19.06 8.58 -12.86
C ILE A 169 18.41 9.44 -13.94
N ASN A 170 18.18 10.74 -13.68
CA ASN A 170 17.63 11.65 -14.69
C ASN A 170 18.48 11.66 -15.96
N LYS A 171 19.82 11.67 -15.83
CA LYS A 171 20.73 11.58 -16.98
C LYS A 171 20.59 10.25 -17.72
N LYS A 172 20.53 9.11 -17.01
CA LYS A 172 20.37 7.78 -17.61
C LYS A 172 19.04 7.62 -18.34
N LEU A 173 17.96 8.16 -17.78
CA LEU A 173 16.60 8.07 -18.34
C LEU A 173 16.30 9.18 -19.35
N GLY A 174 17.21 10.13 -19.53
CA GLY A 174 17.07 11.26 -20.45
C GLY A 174 16.05 12.30 -19.97
N ILE A 175 15.77 12.38 -18.67
CA ILE A 175 14.92 13.39 -18.04
C ILE A 175 15.72 14.70 -17.93
N ILE A 176 15.94 15.35 -19.08
CA ILE A 176 16.76 16.55 -19.21
C ILE A 176 15.97 17.72 -19.82
N PRO A 177 16.36 18.98 -19.54
CA PRO A 177 15.61 20.16 -20.00
C PRO A 177 15.34 20.19 -21.51
N SER A 178 16.28 19.73 -22.34
CA SER A 178 16.15 19.75 -23.79
C SER A 178 15.09 18.78 -24.35
N LYS A 179 14.71 17.74 -23.59
CA LYS A 179 13.71 16.74 -23.99
C LYS A 179 12.34 17.01 -23.33
N TYR A 180 12.34 17.74 -22.22
CA TYR A 180 11.18 17.97 -21.36
C TYR A 180 10.99 19.47 -21.09
N ASP A 181 10.91 20.27 -22.15
CA ASP A 181 10.83 21.74 -22.13
C ASP A 181 9.60 22.30 -21.38
N LYS A 182 8.51 21.55 -21.31
CA LYS A 182 7.30 21.88 -20.56
C LYS A 182 7.49 21.87 -19.03
N TYR A 183 8.57 21.27 -18.52
CA TYR A 183 8.85 21.22 -17.08
C TYR A 183 9.90 22.24 -16.68
N LYS A 184 9.79 22.71 -15.43
CA LYS A 184 10.82 23.55 -14.82
C LYS A 184 11.90 22.67 -14.20
N PHE A 185 13.14 23.10 -14.36
CA PHE A 185 14.30 22.44 -13.75
C PHE A 185 15.03 23.41 -12.82
N GLN A 186 15.60 22.86 -11.76
CA GLN A 186 16.53 23.53 -10.86
C GLN A 186 17.74 22.62 -10.65
N ASP A 187 18.94 23.10 -10.99
CA ASP A 187 20.20 22.35 -10.86
C ASP A 187 20.20 20.94 -11.47
N GLY A 188 19.51 20.76 -12.60
CA GLY A 188 19.38 19.48 -13.30
C GLY A 188 18.30 18.54 -12.74
N LEU A 189 17.51 18.99 -11.77
CA LEU A 189 16.41 18.26 -11.16
C LEU A 189 15.07 18.86 -11.59
N VAL A 190 14.07 18.01 -11.81
CA VAL A 190 12.73 18.45 -12.21
C VAL A 190 11.97 19.01 -11.00
N ILE A 191 11.26 20.12 -11.18
CA ILE A 191 10.29 20.61 -10.21
C ILE A 191 8.97 19.89 -10.47
N ASN A 192 8.50 19.15 -9.47
CA ASN A 192 7.24 18.43 -9.46
C ASN A 192 6.07 19.40 -9.78
N PRO A 193 5.33 19.19 -10.88
CA PRO A 193 4.25 20.09 -11.28
C PRO A 193 3.04 20.04 -10.32
N TYR A 194 2.90 18.98 -9.52
CA TYR A 194 1.79 18.76 -8.58
C TYR A 194 2.11 19.33 -7.19
N LYS A 195 3.24 18.93 -6.59
CA LYS A 195 3.63 19.35 -5.23
C LYS A 195 4.51 20.61 -5.15
N LYS A 196 5.00 21.12 -6.29
CA LYS A 196 5.89 22.30 -6.37
C LYS A 196 7.23 22.16 -5.62
N SER A 197 7.62 20.94 -5.27
CA SER A 197 8.94 20.58 -4.74
C SER A 197 9.82 19.95 -5.82
N LEU A 198 11.10 19.71 -5.56
CA LEU A 198 11.94 18.90 -6.45
C LEU A 198 11.41 17.46 -6.49
N ILE A 199 11.50 16.80 -7.64
CA ILE A 199 11.36 15.34 -7.70
C ILE A 199 12.69 14.75 -7.23
N LEU A 200 12.66 13.97 -6.15
CA LEU A 200 13.81 13.29 -5.59
C LEU A 200 13.56 11.78 -5.66
N LEU A 201 14.41 11.09 -6.41
CA LEU A 201 14.29 9.66 -6.64
C LEU A 201 15.06 8.88 -5.58
N LEU A 202 14.55 7.69 -5.26
CA LEU A 202 15.17 6.76 -4.31
C LEU A 202 15.35 5.39 -4.98
N PRO A 203 16.43 4.65 -4.66
CA PRO A 203 16.53 3.26 -5.07
C PRO A 203 15.56 2.40 -4.26
N ARG A 204 14.95 1.39 -4.89
CA ARG A 204 14.07 0.42 -4.18
C ARG A 204 14.82 -0.31 -3.06
N ASP A 205 16.12 -0.53 -3.27
CA ASP A 205 16.99 -1.29 -2.39
C ASP A 205 17.08 -0.76 -0.95
N ILE A 206 16.88 0.55 -0.74
CA ILE A 206 16.96 1.19 0.58
C ILE A 206 15.60 1.34 1.26
N LEU A 207 14.52 0.91 0.59
CA LEU A 207 13.15 1.09 1.07
C LEU A 207 12.64 -0.15 1.78
N HIS A 208 11.66 0.06 2.66
CA HIS A 208 10.89 -1.00 3.28
C HIS A 208 9.45 -0.53 3.50
N GLU A 209 8.49 -1.46 3.53
CA GLU A 209 7.11 -1.12 3.92
C GLU A 209 7.02 -0.82 5.41
N LEU A 210 6.14 0.12 5.76
CA LEU A 210 5.67 0.25 7.13
C LEU A 210 4.73 -0.93 7.45
N PRO A 211 4.88 -1.60 8.60
CA PRO A 211 3.91 -2.63 8.98
C PRO A 211 2.51 -2.02 9.17
N ILE A 212 1.49 -2.69 8.63
CA ILE A 212 0.06 -2.29 8.53
C ILE A 212 -0.61 -1.93 9.88
N ALA A 213 0.06 -2.31 10.96
CA ALA A 213 -0.24 -2.07 12.36
C ALA A 213 -0.50 -0.58 12.72
N LYS A 214 -1.75 -0.12 12.60
CA LYS A 214 -2.17 1.27 12.96
C LYS A 214 -2.10 1.61 14.44
N ASP A 215 -2.10 0.60 15.32
CA ASP A 215 -1.87 0.75 16.77
C ASP A 215 -1.12 -0.46 17.30
N TRP A 216 0.20 -0.38 17.24
CA TRP A 216 1.09 -1.25 18.01
C TRP A 216 2.22 -0.37 18.53
N ASP A 217 2.47 -0.45 19.84
CA ASP A 217 3.55 0.24 20.52
C ASP A 217 4.84 0.21 19.68
N ASP A 218 5.50 1.36 19.52
CA ASP A 218 6.72 1.46 18.68
C ASP A 218 7.76 0.37 19.03
N ILE A 219 7.82 -0.05 20.29
CA ILE A 219 8.66 -1.14 20.76
C ILE A 219 8.26 -2.48 20.17
N ASP A 220 6.98 -2.84 20.23
CA ASP A 220 6.49 -4.12 19.70
C ASP A 220 6.65 -4.16 18.18
N ARG A 221 6.61 -3.00 17.51
CA ARG A 221 6.96 -2.89 16.08
C ARG A 221 8.45 -3.16 15.83
N VAL A 222 9.36 -2.45 16.50
CA VAL A 222 10.81 -2.68 16.33
C VAL A 222 11.18 -4.13 16.66
N CYS A 223 10.59 -4.70 17.70
CA CYS A 223 10.75 -6.10 18.07
C CYS A 223 10.18 -7.07 17.01
N ARG A 224 9.09 -6.73 16.32
CA ARG A 224 8.57 -7.57 15.23
C ARG A 224 9.44 -7.54 13.99
N GLU A 225 9.95 -6.36 13.63
CA GLU A 225 10.82 -6.17 12.47
C GLU A 225 12.21 -6.78 12.71
N ASN A 226 12.61 -6.94 13.97
CA ASN A 226 13.93 -7.40 14.33
C ASN A 226 13.90 -8.47 15.43
N GLU A 227 13.92 -9.74 15.00
CA GLU A 227 13.88 -10.89 15.90
C GLU A 227 15.10 -10.93 16.84
N ALA A 228 16.28 -10.51 16.39
CA ALA A 228 17.48 -10.47 17.22
C ALA A 228 17.34 -9.47 18.37
N ILE A 229 16.92 -8.23 18.07
CA ILE A 229 16.64 -7.21 19.10
C ILE A 229 15.52 -7.67 20.03
N ARG A 230 14.46 -8.27 19.48
CA ARG A 230 13.35 -8.79 20.29
C ARG A 230 13.81 -9.85 21.26
N ASN A 231 14.63 -10.80 20.80
CA ASN A 231 15.14 -11.87 21.64
C ASN A 231 16.05 -11.31 22.74
N GLU A 232 16.91 -10.34 22.40
CA GLU A 232 17.78 -9.69 23.37
C GLU A 232 16.98 -8.89 24.41
N ILE A 233 16.04 -8.05 23.97
CA ILE A 233 15.14 -7.29 24.87
C ILE A 233 14.38 -8.27 25.76
N ASN A 234 13.79 -9.33 25.22
CA ASN A 234 13.05 -10.33 26.01
C ASN A 234 13.93 -11.08 27.01
N ALA A 235 15.22 -11.28 26.72
CA ALA A 235 16.16 -11.89 27.65
C ALA A 235 16.56 -10.95 28.80
N LEU A 236 16.69 -9.66 28.49
CA LEU A 236 17.05 -8.61 29.46
C LEU A 236 15.87 -8.19 30.35
N VAL A 237 14.66 -8.39 29.86
CA VAL A 237 13.45 -7.86 30.45
C VAL A 237 12.66 -8.96 31.19
N ARG A 238 12.25 -8.68 32.43
CA ARG A 238 11.60 -9.66 33.33
C ARG A 238 10.11 -9.88 33.01
N LEU A 239 9.50 -10.89 33.63
CA LEU A 239 8.06 -11.23 33.50
C LEU A 239 7.09 -10.05 33.72
N GLU A 240 7.52 -9.02 34.46
CA GLU A 240 6.74 -7.80 34.71
C GLU A 240 6.42 -7.00 33.43
N TRP A 241 7.26 -7.10 32.41
CA TRP A 241 7.10 -6.46 31.11
C TRP A 241 5.78 -6.73 30.41
N LYS A 242 5.34 -8.00 30.44
CA LYS A 242 4.09 -8.42 29.79
C LYS A 242 2.85 -7.80 30.44
N LYS A 243 3.00 -7.16 31.61
CA LYS A 243 1.91 -6.55 32.39
C LYS A 243 1.90 -5.02 32.27
N LEU A 244 2.87 -4.40 31.60
CA LEU A 244 2.99 -2.94 31.48
C LEU A 244 2.19 -2.39 30.30
N SER A 245 1.67 -1.17 30.46
CA SER A 245 1.12 -0.38 29.35
C SER A 245 2.23 0.10 28.42
N THR A 246 1.86 0.50 27.19
CA THR A 246 2.75 1.07 26.16
C THR A 246 3.75 2.11 26.67
N GLY A 247 3.24 3.16 27.33
CA GLY A 247 4.10 4.23 27.86
C GLY A 247 5.00 3.74 28.99
N ALA A 248 4.50 2.83 29.83
CA ALA A 248 5.29 2.23 30.90
C ALA A 248 6.38 1.28 30.37
N LYS A 249 6.16 0.62 29.23
CA LYS A 249 7.18 -0.20 28.55
C LYS A 249 8.36 0.64 28.06
N LYS A 250 8.14 1.82 27.48
CA LYS A 250 9.23 2.70 27.01
C LYS A 250 10.09 3.19 28.15
N GLU A 251 9.47 3.70 29.20
CA GLU A 251 10.19 4.11 30.41
C GLU A 251 10.93 2.91 31.04
N TYR A 252 10.32 1.73 31.08
CA TYR A 252 10.96 0.52 31.57
C TYR A 252 12.19 0.13 30.74
N ILE A 253 12.10 0.14 29.40
CA ILE A 253 13.24 -0.11 28.51
C ILE A 253 14.33 0.93 28.74
N LYS A 254 13.97 2.20 28.82
CA LYS A 254 14.93 3.29 29.06
C LYS A 254 15.73 3.03 30.33
N GLN A 255 15.05 2.75 31.44
CA GLN A 255 15.68 2.57 32.74
C GLN A 255 16.47 1.25 32.88
N ASN A 256 15.97 0.14 32.33
CA ASN A 256 16.57 -1.18 32.54
C ASN A 256 17.59 -1.57 31.46
N ILE A 257 17.46 -1.03 30.25
CA ILE A 257 18.34 -1.32 29.12
C ILE A 257 19.25 -0.12 28.84
N PHE A 258 18.68 1.03 28.46
CA PHE A 258 19.48 2.14 27.93
C PHE A 258 20.32 2.85 29.00
N MET A 259 19.86 2.89 30.26
CA MET A 259 20.63 3.40 31.40
C MET A 259 21.61 2.36 31.99
N ASN A 260 21.71 1.17 31.41
CA ASN A 260 22.66 0.13 31.80
C ASN A 260 23.66 -0.14 30.67
N PRO A 261 24.92 0.30 30.80
CA PRO A 261 25.94 0.18 29.74
C PRO A 261 26.13 -1.24 29.19
N LYS A 262 25.99 -2.26 30.04
CA LYS A 262 26.12 -3.66 29.60
C LYS A 262 24.91 -4.09 28.77
N ALA A 263 23.71 -3.77 29.24
CA ALA A 263 22.46 -4.13 28.56
C ALA A 263 22.30 -3.40 27.23
N VAL A 264 22.57 -2.08 27.18
CA VAL A 264 22.53 -1.31 25.92
C VAL A 264 23.56 -1.82 24.92
N ALA A 265 24.76 -2.20 25.36
CA ALA A 265 25.77 -2.76 24.47
C ALA A 265 25.35 -4.13 23.89
N GLN A 266 24.62 -4.95 24.66
CA GLN A 266 24.07 -6.20 24.15
C GLN A 266 22.99 -5.95 23.09
N VAL A 267 22.07 -5.01 23.33
CA VAL A 267 21.03 -4.65 22.35
C VAL A 267 21.64 -4.05 21.08
N ILE A 268 22.65 -3.19 21.19
CA ILE A 268 23.35 -2.65 20.02
C ILE A 268 24.09 -3.74 19.26
N LYS A 269 24.76 -4.68 19.95
CA LYS A 269 25.39 -5.82 19.29
C LYS A 269 24.37 -6.68 18.53
N ALA A 270 23.18 -6.89 19.09
CA ALA A 270 22.09 -7.57 18.41
C ALA A 270 21.63 -6.78 17.18
N TYR A 271 21.43 -5.46 17.32
CA TYR A 271 21.10 -4.55 16.21
C TYR A 271 22.15 -4.60 15.08
N ASP A 272 23.44 -4.57 15.42
CA ASP A 272 24.55 -4.58 14.45
C ASP A 272 24.70 -5.91 13.72
N SER A 273 24.26 -7.01 14.33
CA SER A 273 24.25 -8.32 13.67
C SER A 273 23.12 -8.48 12.64
N VAL A 274 22.19 -7.53 12.60
CA VAL A 274 21.01 -7.64 11.75
C VAL A 274 21.37 -7.38 10.30
N SER A 275 20.81 -8.25 9.47
CA SER A 275 20.76 -8.15 8.03
C SER A 275 19.29 -8.30 7.61
N ILE A 276 18.86 -7.50 6.64
CA ILE A 276 17.47 -7.50 6.15
C ILE A 276 17.53 -7.61 4.64
N GLU A 277 16.92 -8.63 4.07
CA GLU A 277 16.83 -8.80 2.62
C GLU A 277 16.15 -7.60 1.94
N PRO A 278 16.47 -7.30 0.66
CA PRO A 278 15.77 -6.29 -0.11
C PRO A 278 14.25 -6.51 -0.07
N TYR A 279 13.50 -5.46 0.23
CA TYR A 279 12.05 -5.55 0.28
C TYR A 279 11.47 -5.51 -1.13
N ASP A 280 10.59 -6.47 -1.43
CA ASP A 280 9.80 -6.47 -2.66
C ASP A 280 8.65 -5.46 -2.55
N ILE A 281 8.83 -4.30 -3.20
CA ILE A 281 7.85 -3.20 -3.20
C ILE A 281 6.45 -3.63 -3.68
N TYR A 282 6.32 -4.69 -4.48
CA TYR A 282 5.00 -5.15 -4.94
C TYR A 282 4.23 -5.94 -3.88
N ARG A 283 4.84 -6.25 -2.73
CA ARG A 283 4.12 -6.81 -1.58
C ARG A 283 3.18 -5.80 -0.92
N ASN A 284 3.42 -4.50 -1.13
CA ASN A 284 2.49 -3.46 -0.70
C ASN A 284 1.26 -3.46 -1.63
N SER A 285 0.12 -3.92 -1.12
CA SER A 285 -1.11 -4.06 -1.90
C SER A 285 -1.58 -2.76 -2.55
N ASP A 286 -1.45 -1.61 -1.87
CA ASP A 286 -1.91 -0.32 -2.39
C ASP A 286 -1.04 0.09 -3.60
N TYR A 287 0.29 0.01 -3.45
CA TYR A 287 1.22 0.29 -4.55
C TYR A 287 1.05 -0.69 -5.72
N PHE A 288 0.88 -1.98 -5.44
CA PHE A 288 0.66 -3.00 -6.47
C PHE A 288 -0.63 -2.74 -7.26
N ILE A 289 -1.74 -2.46 -6.56
CA ILE A 289 -3.02 -2.14 -7.20
C ILE A 289 -2.86 -0.90 -8.09
N GLU A 290 -2.25 0.17 -7.58
CA GLU A 290 -2.05 1.41 -8.35
C GLU A 290 -1.22 1.14 -9.62
N LYS A 291 -0.08 0.44 -9.51
CA LYS A 291 0.76 0.09 -10.67
C LYS A 291 0.02 -0.77 -11.70
N ILE A 292 -0.78 -1.74 -11.26
CA ILE A 292 -1.57 -2.60 -12.15
C ILE A 292 -2.63 -1.77 -12.88
N VAL A 293 -3.40 -0.95 -12.16
CA VAL A 293 -4.42 -0.08 -12.76
C VAL A 293 -3.81 0.82 -13.84
N HIS A 294 -2.68 1.46 -13.56
CA HIS A 294 -1.98 2.29 -14.54
C HIS A 294 -1.51 1.53 -15.78
N LYS A 295 -0.93 0.34 -15.59
CA LYS A 295 -0.50 -0.51 -16.70
C LYS A 295 -1.66 -0.93 -17.59
N TYR A 296 -2.78 -1.35 -17.00
CA TYR A 296 -3.99 -1.70 -17.74
C TYR A 296 -4.57 -0.51 -18.50
N ASN A 297 -4.60 0.69 -17.91
CA ASN A 297 -5.13 1.89 -18.57
C ASN A 297 -4.32 2.26 -19.82
N LYS A 298 -3.01 2.04 -19.78
CA LYS A 298 -2.10 2.32 -20.90
C LYS A 298 -2.22 1.28 -22.00
N GLU A 299 -2.24 -0.01 -21.66
CA GLU A 299 -2.27 -1.11 -22.64
C GLU A 299 -3.66 -1.32 -23.26
N PHE A 300 -4.73 -1.04 -22.51
CA PHE A 300 -6.11 -1.16 -22.94
C PHE A 300 -6.86 0.17 -22.74
N PRO A 301 -6.54 1.21 -23.54
CA PRO A 301 -7.24 2.47 -23.46
C PRO A 301 -8.71 2.25 -23.82
N ILE A 302 -9.61 2.39 -22.84
CA ILE A 302 -11.04 2.20 -23.07
C ILE A 302 -11.54 3.28 -24.02
N VAL A 303 -12.14 2.85 -25.13
CA VAL A 303 -12.81 3.74 -26.08
C VAL A 303 -14.11 4.24 -25.45
N ILE A 304 -14.20 5.56 -25.26
CA ILE A 304 -15.37 6.21 -24.68
C ILE A 304 -16.52 6.21 -25.70
N GLU A 305 -17.47 5.29 -25.57
CA GLU A 305 -18.72 5.35 -26.33
C GLU A 305 -19.79 6.10 -25.53
N LYS A 306 -20.08 7.34 -25.95
CA LYS A 306 -20.98 8.27 -25.23
C LYS A 306 -22.46 7.87 -25.22
N ASN A 307 -22.85 6.74 -25.84
CA ASN A 307 -24.26 6.42 -26.11
C ASN A 307 -24.79 5.12 -25.49
N LYS A 308 -23.97 4.33 -24.78
CA LYS A 308 -24.43 3.09 -24.15
C LYS A 308 -25.30 3.37 -22.92
N ASP A 309 -26.43 2.65 -22.85
CA ASP A 309 -27.32 2.68 -21.70
C ASP A 309 -26.76 1.84 -20.53
N SER A 310 -27.34 1.98 -19.33
CA SER A 310 -26.81 1.30 -18.14
C SER A 310 -26.88 -0.23 -18.23
N PHE A 311 -27.82 -0.79 -18.99
CA PHE A 311 -27.99 -2.23 -19.14
C PHE A 311 -26.96 -2.81 -20.09
N GLU A 312 -26.78 -2.19 -21.26
CA GLU A 312 -25.74 -2.55 -22.23
C GLU A 312 -24.35 -2.51 -21.59
N ALA A 313 -24.06 -1.43 -20.86
CA ALA A 313 -22.81 -1.29 -20.13
C ALA A 313 -22.64 -2.34 -19.03
N SER A 314 -23.70 -2.60 -18.24
CA SER A 314 -23.65 -3.63 -17.19
C SER A 314 -23.39 -5.02 -17.79
N LEU A 315 -24.04 -5.34 -18.90
CA LEU A 315 -23.88 -6.62 -19.58
C LEU A 315 -22.47 -6.79 -20.17
N GLU A 316 -21.90 -5.72 -20.73
CA GLU A 316 -20.51 -5.71 -21.20
C GLU A 316 -19.51 -5.96 -20.05
N ILE A 317 -19.71 -5.30 -18.91
CA ILE A 317 -18.90 -5.52 -17.70
C ILE A 317 -19.02 -6.98 -17.23
N CYS A 318 -20.24 -7.51 -17.13
CA CYS A 318 -20.47 -8.89 -16.71
C CYS A 318 -19.84 -9.91 -17.68
N ASN A 319 -19.92 -9.67 -18.98
CA ASN A 319 -19.35 -10.56 -20.00
C ASN A 319 -17.82 -10.47 -20.06
N HIS A 320 -17.25 -9.27 -19.87
CA HIS A 320 -15.80 -9.12 -19.76
C HIS A 320 -15.27 -9.83 -18.50
N PHE A 321 -15.97 -9.67 -17.37
CA PHE A 321 -15.65 -10.41 -16.15
C PHE A 321 -15.76 -11.92 -16.36
N LYS A 322 -16.80 -12.40 -17.05
CA LYS A 322 -16.94 -13.81 -17.43
C LYS A 322 -15.74 -14.32 -18.21
N ASP A 323 -15.32 -13.60 -19.25
CA ASP A 323 -14.16 -13.97 -20.07
C ASP A 323 -12.87 -14.03 -19.24
N MET A 324 -12.63 -13.02 -18.39
CA MET A 324 -11.48 -13.02 -17.48
C MET A 324 -11.45 -14.23 -16.55
N ILE A 325 -12.61 -14.59 -15.97
CA ILE A 325 -12.72 -15.74 -15.06
C ILE A 325 -12.51 -17.06 -15.81
N GLU A 326 -13.17 -17.25 -16.95
CA GLU A 326 -13.21 -18.53 -17.68
C GLU A 326 -11.95 -18.80 -18.51
N ASN A 327 -11.41 -17.77 -19.15
CA ASN A 327 -10.39 -17.90 -20.19
C ASN A 327 -9.02 -17.33 -19.79
N ASN A 328 -8.96 -16.40 -18.83
CA ASN A 328 -7.70 -15.73 -18.43
C ASN A 328 -7.21 -16.14 -17.04
N LYS A 329 -7.62 -17.33 -16.57
CA LYS A 329 -7.29 -17.84 -15.22
C LYS A 329 -7.77 -16.95 -14.07
N GLY A 330 -8.69 -16.02 -14.30
CA GLY A 330 -9.23 -15.16 -13.26
C GLY A 330 -9.91 -15.94 -12.12
N TYR A 331 -10.36 -17.17 -12.39
CA TYR A 331 -10.89 -18.06 -11.36
C TYR A 331 -9.93 -18.27 -10.19
N GLU A 332 -8.59 -18.21 -10.38
CA GLU A 332 -7.62 -18.47 -9.31
C GLU A 332 -7.82 -17.52 -8.10
N VAL A 333 -8.21 -16.27 -8.35
CA VAL A 333 -8.48 -15.26 -7.31
C VAL A 333 -9.69 -15.64 -6.46
N LEU A 334 -10.61 -16.44 -7.02
CA LEU A 334 -11.83 -16.88 -6.35
C LEU A 334 -11.62 -18.12 -5.47
N TYR A 335 -10.39 -18.63 -5.37
CA TYR A 335 -10.04 -19.80 -4.57
C TYR A 335 -8.91 -19.49 -3.57
N VAL A 336 -8.83 -20.30 -2.52
CA VAL A 336 -7.69 -20.37 -1.59
C VAL A 336 -7.55 -21.82 -1.14
N ASP A 337 -6.34 -22.37 -1.24
CA ASP A 337 -6.04 -23.77 -0.89
C ASP A 337 -7.01 -24.78 -1.54
N GLY A 338 -7.38 -24.55 -2.80
CA GLY A 338 -8.31 -25.38 -3.58
C GLY A 338 -9.79 -25.26 -3.17
N LYS A 339 -10.13 -24.37 -2.23
CA LYS A 339 -11.51 -24.11 -1.79
C LYS A 339 -12.04 -22.79 -2.34
N PRO A 340 -13.31 -22.71 -2.75
CA PRO A 340 -13.89 -21.46 -3.21
C PRO A 340 -13.97 -20.46 -2.06
N ARG A 341 -13.63 -19.20 -2.35
CA ARG A 341 -13.83 -18.06 -1.46
C ARG A 341 -15.31 -17.66 -1.43
N ASN A 342 -15.66 -16.82 -0.46
CA ASN A 342 -17.04 -16.35 -0.30
C ASN A 342 -17.45 -15.34 -1.39
N GLU A 343 -18.77 -15.14 -1.52
CA GLU A 343 -19.43 -14.26 -2.52
C GLU A 343 -18.87 -12.83 -2.50
N LYS A 344 -18.48 -12.34 -1.30
CA LYS A 344 -17.89 -11.01 -1.11
C LYS A 344 -16.57 -10.81 -1.84
N ILE A 345 -15.77 -11.86 -2.04
CA ILE A 345 -14.55 -11.75 -2.86
C ILE A 345 -14.90 -11.57 -4.33
N VAL A 346 -15.88 -12.32 -4.85
CA VAL A 346 -16.34 -12.16 -6.24
C VAL A 346 -16.87 -10.75 -6.48
N GLN A 347 -17.71 -10.25 -5.56
CA GLN A 347 -18.22 -8.88 -5.60
C GLN A 347 -17.06 -7.86 -5.65
N ARG A 348 -16.04 -8.01 -4.82
CA ARG A 348 -14.88 -7.08 -4.82
C ARG A 348 -14.11 -7.10 -6.13
N VAL A 349 -13.86 -8.28 -6.71
CA VAL A 349 -13.13 -8.37 -7.98
C VAL A 349 -13.96 -7.75 -9.11
N LEU A 350 -15.27 -8.05 -9.17
CA LEU A 350 -16.16 -7.44 -10.15
C LEU A 350 -16.20 -5.92 -9.99
N TYR A 351 -16.30 -5.42 -8.75
CA TYR A 351 -16.33 -3.98 -8.47
C TYR A 351 -15.10 -3.27 -9.04
N MET A 352 -13.90 -3.84 -8.89
CA MET A 352 -12.67 -3.26 -9.44
C MET A 352 -12.73 -3.14 -10.97
N THR A 353 -13.24 -4.15 -11.66
CA THR A 353 -13.44 -4.11 -13.13
C THR A 353 -14.54 -3.12 -13.52
N ALA A 354 -15.66 -3.13 -12.80
CA ALA A 354 -16.85 -2.37 -13.12
C ALA A 354 -16.68 -0.87 -12.85
N GLU A 355 -16.02 -0.49 -11.75
CA GLU A 355 -15.74 0.91 -11.40
C GLU A 355 -14.91 1.59 -12.49
N TYR A 356 -13.84 0.92 -12.91
CA TYR A 356 -12.96 1.45 -13.95
C TYR A 356 -13.71 1.65 -15.28
N TYR A 357 -14.50 0.65 -15.70
CA TYR A 357 -15.34 0.74 -16.89
C TYR A 357 -16.38 1.87 -16.78
N CYS A 358 -17.05 2.00 -15.64
CA CYS A 358 -18.07 3.02 -15.42
C CYS A 358 -17.48 4.43 -15.49
N ARG A 359 -16.31 4.63 -14.87
CA ARG A 359 -15.57 5.89 -14.88
C ARG A 359 -15.20 6.31 -16.31
N ALA A 360 -14.71 5.37 -17.12
CA ALA A 360 -14.37 5.64 -18.53
C ALA A 360 -15.60 6.01 -19.37
N ASN A 361 -16.77 5.43 -19.08
CA ASN A 361 -18.00 5.59 -19.88
C ASN A 361 -19.01 6.62 -19.32
N LYS A 362 -18.61 7.39 -18.29
CA LYS A 362 -19.47 8.38 -17.59
C LYS A 362 -20.75 7.75 -17.03
N LEU A 363 -20.60 6.60 -16.41
CA LEU A 363 -21.61 5.90 -15.63
C LEU A 363 -21.26 6.00 -14.15
N ASP A 364 -22.28 5.95 -13.30
CA ASP A 364 -22.14 5.83 -11.85
C ASP A 364 -22.29 4.37 -11.44
N ILE A 365 -21.45 3.91 -10.52
CA ILE A 365 -21.58 2.60 -9.86
C ILE A 365 -21.76 2.81 -8.36
N SER A 366 -22.73 2.11 -7.78
CA SER A 366 -23.02 2.13 -6.35
C SER A 366 -23.05 0.71 -5.81
N PRO A 367 -22.01 0.25 -5.09
CA PRO A 367 -22.03 -1.03 -4.39
C PRO A 367 -22.87 -0.93 -3.12
N GLU A 368 -23.50 -2.03 -2.71
CA GLU A 368 -24.25 -2.16 -1.45
C GLU A 368 -25.29 -1.05 -1.21
N SER A 369 -25.87 -0.46 -2.26
CA SER A 369 -26.81 0.67 -2.09
C SER A 369 -28.12 0.18 -1.47
N ASN A 370 -28.44 0.70 -0.29
CA ASN A 370 -29.60 0.25 0.50
C ASN A 370 -30.74 1.27 0.41
N THR A 371 -31.61 1.11 -0.58
CA THR A 371 -32.82 1.93 -0.77
C THR A 371 -34.11 1.21 -0.32
N GLY A 372 -34.00 0.00 0.24
CA GLY A 372 -35.12 -0.92 0.48
C GLY A 372 -34.82 -2.06 1.47
N ARG A 373 -35.26 -3.29 1.15
CA ARG A 373 -35.19 -4.49 2.03
C ARG A 373 -33.81 -5.17 2.09
N GLY A 374 -32.75 -4.39 1.97
CA GLY A 374 -31.36 -4.88 1.95
C GLY A 374 -30.52 -4.17 0.88
N PRO A 375 -29.19 -4.29 0.97
CA PRO A 375 -28.28 -3.74 -0.03
C PRO A 375 -28.33 -4.57 -1.33
N VAL A 376 -28.49 -3.90 -2.47
CA VAL A 376 -28.19 -4.52 -3.78
C VAL A 376 -26.68 -4.66 -3.94
N ASP A 377 -26.21 -5.75 -4.55
CA ASP A 377 -24.78 -5.96 -4.77
C ASP A 377 -24.17 -4.81 -5.60
N PHE A 378 -24.74 -4.55 -6.80
CA PHE A 378 -24.36 -3.39 -7.61
C PHE A 378 -25.55 -2.71 -8.26
N LYS A 379 -25.46 -1.38 -8.35
CA LYS A 379 -26.27 -0.56 -9.25
C LYS A 379 -25.36 0.23 -10.16
N ILE A 380 -25.59 0.12 -11.47
CA ILE A 380 -24.94 0.96 -12.48
C ILE A 380 -25.98 1.92 -13.04
N SER A 381 -25.63 3.20 -13.21
CA SER A 381 -26.60 4.21 -13.62
C SER A 381 -26.05 5.33 -14.50
N ARG A 382 -26.96 5.90 -15.29
CA ARG A 382 -26.79 7.14 -16.04
C ARG A 382 -28.00 8.04 -15.74
N GLY A 383 -27.94 8.76 -14.63
CA GLY A 383 -29.06 9.58 -14.16
C GLY A 383 -30.26 8.74 -13.73
N LYS A 384 -31.37 8.78 -14.48
CA LYS A 384 -32.56 7.96 -14.20
C LYS A 384 -32.49 6.55 -14.78
N ASP A 385 -31.61 6.33 -15.76
CA ASP A 385 -31.33 5.02 -16.31
C ASP A 385 -30.49 4.23 -15.33
N LYS A 386 -30.95 3.04 -14.94
CA LYS A 386 -30.35 2.25 -13.86
C LYS A 386 -30.46 0.77 -14.18
N THR A 387 -29.43 0.00 -13.83
CA THR A 387 -29.44 -1.44 -13.89
C THR A 387 -28.96 -1.99 -12.56
N VAL A 388 -29.68 -2.97 -12.02
CA VAL A 388 -29.26 -3.70 -10.82
C VAL A 388 -28.61 -5.02 -11.20
N ILE A 389 -27.55 -5.38 -10.48
CA ILE A 389 -26.82 -6.64 -10.63
C ILE A 389 -26.82 -7.35 -9.28
N GLU A 390 -27.22 -8.61 -9.27
CA GLU A 390 -27.15 -9.49 -8.11
C GLU A 390 -26.22 -10.66 -8.40
N ILE A 391 -25.33 -10.98 -7.46
CA ILE A 391 -24.38 -12.10 -7.59
C ILE A 391 -24.82 -13.24 -6.68
N LYS A 392 -24.81 -14.47 -7.20
CA LYS A 392 -24.96 -15.67 -6.37
C LYS A 392 -24.00 -16.77 -6.81
N LEU A 393 -23.37 -17.40 -5.82
CA LEU A 393 -22.51 -18.58 -6.05
C LEU A 393 -23.33 -19.86 -6.15
N THR A 394 -22.92 -20.84 -6.95
CA THR A 394 -23.59 -22.16 -6.95
C THR A 394 -23.46 -22.89 -5.62
N THR A 395 -22.48 -22.56 -4.77
CA THR A 395 -22.40 -23.08 -3.39
C THR A 395 -23.43 -22.47 -2.44
N ASN A 396 -24.01 -21.30 -2.75
CA ASN A 396 -25.00 -20.63 -1.91
C ASN A 396 -26.36 -21.35 -1.97
N GLU A 397 -26.98 -21.62 -0.81
CA GLU A 397 -28.29 -22.30 -0.74
C GLU A 397 -29.44 -21.39 -1.19
N GLN A 398 -29.25 -20.06 -1.11
CA GLN A 398 -30.25 -19.06 -1.46
C GLN A 398 -30.17 -18.61 -2.93
N THR A 399 -29.38 -19.29 -3.77
CA THR A 399 -29.18 -18.88 -5.18
C THR A 399 -30.49 -18.80 -5.97
N VAL A 400 -31.36 -19.79 -5.86
CA VAL A 400 -32.67 -19.79 -6.54
C VAL A 400 -33.57 -18.69 -5.98
N HIS A 401 -33.60 -18.51 -4.66
CA HIS A 401 -34.35 -17.43 -4.00
C HIS A 401 -33.84 -16.04 -4.40
N GLY A 402 -32.53 -15.88 -4.57
CA GLY A 402 -31.90 -14.64 -5.03
C GLY A 402 -32.38 -14.23 -6.43
N PHE A 403 -32.46 -15.20 -7.35
CA PHE A 403 -32.98 -14.98 -8.69
C PHE A 403 -34.50 -14.73 -8.70
N GLU A 404 -35.25 -15.52 -7.94
CA GLU A 404 -36.72 -15.42 -7.92
C GLU A 404 -37.22 -14.13 -7.25
N PHE A 405 -36.61 -13.71 -6.14
CA PHE A 405 -37.17 -12.69 -5.26
C PHE A 405 -36.24 -11.51 -5.00
N GLN A 406 -34.96 -11.74 -4.67
CA GLN A 406 -34.08 -10.65 -4.21
C GLN A 406 -33.85 -9.59 -5.29
N ILE A 407 -33.44 -10.02 -6.49
CA ILE A 407 -33.17 -9.08 -7.59
C ILE A 407 -34.43 -8.31 -8.04
N GLU A 408 -35.61 -8.93 -7.94
CA GLU A 408 -36.89 -8.28 -8.26
C GLU A 408 -37.24 -7.18 -7.25
N GLU A 409 -37.06 -7.43 -5.95
CA GLU A 409 -37.29 -6.43 -4.90
C GLU A 409 -36.27 -5.27 -4.97
N TYR A 410 -35.02 -5.55 -5.35
CA TYR A 410 -34.00 -4.52 -5.58
C TYR A 410 -34.33 -3.64 -6.78
N ALA A 411 -34.73 -4.23 -7.91
CA ALA A 411 -35.13 -3.49 -9.10
C ALA A 411 -36.34 -2.57 -8.82
N LYS A 412 -37.32 -3.09 -8.08
CA LYS A 412 -38.49 -2.32 -7.64
C LYS A 412 -38.11 -1.14 -6.74
N SER A 413 -37.18 -1.35 -5.79
CA SER A 413 -36.69 -0.30 -4.89
C SER A 413 -35.92 0.79 -5.66
N GLU A 414 -35.14 0.41 -6.66
CA GLU A 414 -34.38 1.33 -7.51
C GLU A 414 -35.19 1.97 -8.65
N LYS A 415 -36.44 1.53 -8.82
CA LYS A 415 -37.37 1.95 -9.89
C LYS A 415 -36.83 1.67 -11.28
N THR A 416 -36.33 0.45 -11.49
CA THR A 416 -35.85 -0.03 -12.80
C THR A 416 -36.43 -1.40 -13.13
N ASP A 417 -36.54 -1.69 -14.42
CA ASP A 417 -36.86 -3.00 -14.99
C ASP A 417 -35.62 -3.72 -15.56
N LYS A 418 -34.47 -3.04 -15.61
CA LYS A 418 -33.19 -3.57 -16.10
C LYS A 418 -32.45 -4.31 -14.98
N LYS A 419 -32.28 -5.62 -15.16
CA LYS A 419 -31.78 -6.55 -14.14
C LYS A 419 -30.83 -7.57 -14.73
N ILE A 420 -29.69 -7.80 -14.07
CA ILE A 420 -28.73 -8.86 -14.42
C ILE A 420 -28.48 -9.73 -13.19
N PHE A 421 -28.62 -11.05 -13.35
CA PHE A 421 -28.31 -12.03 -12.33
C PHE A 421 -27.03 -12.78 -12.72
N MET A 422 -25.95 -12.54 -11.97
CA MET A 422 -24.66 -13.22 -12.19
C MET A 422 -24.61 -14.51 -11.37
N LEU A 423 -24.67 -15.63 -12.06
CA LEU A 423 -24.60 -16.96 -11.48
C LEU A 423 -23.19 -17.52 -11.63
N ILE A 424 -22.46 -17.66 -10.52
CA ILE A 424 -21.06 -18.07 -10.52
C ILE A 424 -20.96 -19.56 -10.16
N ASP A 425 -20.62 -20.40 -11.13
CA ASP A 425 -20.35 -21.83 -10.89
C ASP A 425 -18.98 -22.03 -10.26
N ASN A 426 -18.94 -22.07 -8.93
CA ASN A 426 -17.73 -22.29 -8.15
C ASN A 426 -17.61 -23.74 -7.61
N GLY A 427 -18.33 -24.69 -8.22
CA GLY A 427 -18.32 -26.10 -7.84
C GLY A 427 -19.45 -26.53 -6.89
N GLY A 428 -20.51 -25.73 -6.77
CA GLY A 428 -21.74 -26.12 -6.10
C GLY A 428 -22.60 -27.12 -6.92
N PRO A 429 -23.75 -27.56 -6.37
CA PRO A 429 -24.64 -28.51 -7.04
C PRO A 429 -25.16 -27.98 -8.37
N ARG A 430 -24.95 -28.73 -9.46
CA ARG A 430 -25.44 -28.40 -10.81
C ARG A 430 -26.94 -28.12 -10.85
N LYS A 431 -27.72 -28.83 -10.02
CA LYS A 431 -29.15 -28.63 -9.87
C LYS A 431 -29.55 -27.17 -9.61
N ARG A 432 -28.73 -26.37 -8.90
CA ARG A 432 -29.03 -24.94 -8.67
C ARG A 432 -28.99 -24.12 -9.96
N ILE A 433 -28.08 -24.46 -10.88
CA ILE A 433 -28.04 -23.85 -12.21
C ILE A 433 -29.31 -24.23 -12.96
N ASP A 434 -29.65 -25.52 -12.98
CA ASP A 434 -30.82 -26.03 -13.69
C ASP A 434 -32.13 -25.42 -13.14
N ASP A 435 -32.25 -25.27 -11.81
CA ASP A 435 -33.41 -24.67 -11.15
C ASP A 435 -33.53 -23.17 -11.50
N VAL A 436 -32.44 -22.40 -11.50
CA VAL A 436 -32.45 -20.98 -11.94
C VAL A 436 -32.91 -20.86 -13.39
N TYR A 437 -32.36 -21.67 -14.30
CA TYR A 437 -32.76 -21.63 -15.70
C TYR A 437 -34.19 -22.09 -15.93
N LYS A 438 -34.68 -23.08 -15.16
CA LYS A 438 -36.08 -23.49 -15.19
C LYS A 438 -37.01 -22.32 -14.86
N VAL A 439 -36.75 -21.63 -13.75
CA VAL A 439 -37.53 -20.45 -13.35
C VAL A 439 -37.43 -19.34 -14.40
N TYR A 440 -36.24 -19.07 -14.93
CA TYR A 440 -36.03 -18.07 -15.99
C TYR A 440 -36.89 -18.36 -17.22
N GLN A 441 -36.89 -19.61 -17.72
CA GLN A 441 -37.71 -20.02 -18.87
C GLN A 441 -39.20 -19.98 -18.58
N GLU A 442 -39.63 -20.41 -17.38
CA GLU A 442 -41.03 -20.32 -16.95
C GLU A 442 -41.52 -18.86 -16.97
N ARG A 443 -40.74 -17.92 -16.43
CA ARG A 443 -41.07 -16.49 -16.43
C ARG A 443 -41.10 -15.90 -17.84
N LYS A 444 -40.10 -16.21 -18.67
CA LYS A 444 -40.09 -15.81 -20.10
C LYS A 444 -41.33 -16.31 -20.85
N SER A 445 -41.74 -17.56 -20.62
CA SER A 445 -42.93 -18.15 -21.27
C SER A 445 -44.24 -17.46 -20.90
N LYS A 446 -44.28 -16.79 -19.75
CA LYS A 446 -45.40 -15.98 -19.26
C LYS A 446 -45.34 -14.51 -19.72
N ASN A 447 -44.42 -14.15 -20.61
CA ASN A 447 -44.12 -12.77 -21.01
C ASN A 447 -43.78 -11.85 -19.82
N GLU A 448 -43.22 -12.40 -18.74
CA GLU A 448 -42.63 -11.60 -17.67
C GLU A 448 -41.25 -11.08 -18.11
N ASN A 449 -40.74 -10.08 -17.40
CA ASN A 449 -39.39 -9.54 -17.62
C ASN A 449 -38.44 -10.03 -16.49
N PRO A 450 -38.00 -11.30 -16.47
CA PRO A 450 -37.03 -11.76 -15.47
C PRO A 450 -35.65 -11.13 -15.69
N ALA A 451 -34.81 -11.14 -14.67
CA ALA A 451 -33.41 -10.74 -14.80
C ALA A 451 -32.67 -11.56 -15.86
N GLU A 452 -31.80 -10.91 -16.63
CA GLU A 452 -30.93 -11.59 -17.59
C GLU A 452 -29.85 -12.38 -16.85
N VAL A 453 -29.68 -13.65 -17.19
CA VAL A 453 -28.78 -14.56 -16.45
C VAL A 453 -27.43 -14.64 -17.14
N VAL A 454 -26.37 -14.23 -16.43
CA VAL A 454 -24.98 -14.41 -16.86
C VAL A 454 -24.37 -15.54 -16.04
N LEU A 455 -24.26 -16.74 -16.64
CA LEU A 455 -23.60 -17.89 -16.03
C LEU A 455 -22.09 -17.81 -16.25
N ILE A 456 -21.30 -17.92 -15.19
CA ILE A 456 -19.83 -17.86 -15.21
C ILE A 456 -19.25 -19.15 -14.60
N ASP A 457 -18.51 -19.91 -15.39
CA ASP A 457 -17.76 -21.09 -14.95
C ASP A 457 -16.46 -20.66 -14.25
N ALA A 458 -16.48 -20.69 -12.93
CA ALA A 458 -15.33 -20.35 -12.09
C ALA A 458 -14.61 -21.60 -11.56
N LYS A 459 -14.90 -22.81 -12.04
CA LYS A 459 -14.24 -24.02 -11.53
C LYS A 459 -12.76 -24.03 -11.92
N PRO A 460 -11.84 -24.49 -11.04
CA PRO A 460 -10.45 -24.68 -11.41
C PRO A 460 -10.32 -25.62 -12.60
N ARG A 461 -9.58 -25.19 -13.61
CA ARG A 461 -9.33 -25.98 -14.83
C ARG A 461 -7.94 -26.58 -14.80
N ASP A 462 -7.83 -27.80 -15.32
CA ASP A 462 -6.54 -28.42 -15.59
C ASP A 462 -5.82 -27.67 -16.71
N SER A 463 -4.48 -27.70 -16.70
CA SER A 463 -3.68 -27.14 -17.79
C SER A 463 -4.04 -27.79 -19.13
N ALA A 464 -3.99 -27.04 -20.23
CA ALA A 464 -4.32 -27.53 -21.57
C ALA A 464 -3.57 -28.83 -21.97
N SER A 465 -2.37 -29.06 -21.44
CA SER A 465 -1.60 -30.30 -21.63
C SER A 465 -2.14 -31.54 -20.91
N LYS A 466 -3.07 -31.37 -19.97
CA LYS A 466 -3.72 -32.41 -19.17
C LYS A 466 -5.22 -32.53 -19.44
N TYR A 467 -5.82 -31.50 -20.03
CA TYR A 467 -7.24 -31.47 -20.37
C TYR A 467 -7.57 -32.54 -21.42
N LYS A 468 -8.55 -33.40 -21.10
CA LYS A 468 -9.19 -34.31 -22.05
C LYS A 468 -10.62 -33.80 -22.27
N PRO A 469 -11.01 -33.41 -23.50
CA PRO A 469 -12.38 -33.02 -23.76
C PRO A 469 -13.33 -34.16 -23.38
N ASN A 470 -14.35 -33.89 -22.58
CA ASN A 470 -15.45 -34.83 -22.40
C ASN A 470 -16.51 -34.54 -23.46
N ASP A 471 -17.21 -35.57 -23.94
CA ASP A 471 -18.30 -35.48 -24.94
C ASP A 471 -19.48 -34.57 -24.53
N LYS A 472 -19.46 -34.01 -23.32
CA LYS A 472 -20.46 -33.06 -22.79
C LYS A 472 -20.06 -31.59 -22.90
N ASP A 473 -18.82 -31.28 -23.29
CA ASP A 473 -18.32 -29.90 -23.45
C ASP A 473 -18.57 -29.36 -24.88
N ILE A 474 -19.19 -30.16 -25.75
CA ILE A 474 -19.61 -29.81 -27.10
C ILE A 474 -21.14 -29.76 -27.13
N LEU A 475 -21.74 -28.69 -26.63
CA LEU A 475 -23.14 -28.31 -26.92
C LEU A 475 -23.35 -26.81 -26.66
#